data_AF-A0A2P6RCM7-F1
#
_entry.id   AF-A0A2P6RCM7-F1
#
_cell.length_a   1.000
_cell.length_b   1.000
_cell.length_c   1.000
_cell.angle_alpha   90.00
_cell.angle_beta   90.00
_cell.angle_gamma   90.00
#
_symmetry.space_group_name_H-M   'P 1'
#
loop_
_entity.id
_entity.type
_entity.pdbx_description
1 polymer ?
#
loop_
_entity_poly.entity_id
_entity_poly.type
_entity_poly.pdbx_seq_one_letter_code
_entity_poly.pdbx_strand_id
1 'polypeptide(L)'
;MEKGRLIRLDDRWVSIAIDNLDSFGDVGYLDFKFLDQVLPHCSKDQLIHIEKSTKGTDLTPITDKLWKKFFERDFGSKATDEVIEEMKIRKVSSKWSELYQAKSKRVEEAEKEVSERLKKLYEKEAARKQSRQVRVLDKAPPSSSGNKRIGPNKGSKLMNKVRKEYLNSLEVRNLEAMKMKRTAAKYSSMSKKPRTTIQAMNVF
;
A
#
# COMPACT_ATOMS: atom_id res chain seq x y z
N MET A 1 15.79 -7.62 70.08
CA MET A 1 15.26 -7.61 68.71
C MET A 1 15.37 -6.19 68.19
N GLU A 2 16.29 -5.96 67.28
CA GLU A 2 16.61 -4.62 66.73
C GLU A 2 15.38 -4.05 66.01
N LYS A 3 14.99 -2.83 66.41
CA LYS A 3 14.04 -2.02 65.66
C LYS A 3 14.69 -1.69 64.32
N GLY A 4 14.12 -2.23 63.24
CA GLY A 4 14.56 -1.97 61.88
C GLY A 4 14.74 -0.48 61.66
N ARG A 5 15.98 -0.08 61.33
CA ARG A 5 16.28 1.25 60.84
C ARG A 5 15.41 1.49 59.61
N LEU A 6 14.42 2.37 59.74
CA LEU A 6 13.82 3.01 58.57
C LEU A 6 14.96 3.76 57.89
N ILE A 7 15.54 3.17 56.85
CA ILE A 7 16.45 3.89 55.96
C ILE A 7 15.58 4.96 55.32
N ARG A 8 15.74 6.21 55.76
CA ARG A 8 15.29 7.36 54.97
C ARG A 8 16.02 7.23 53.65
N LEU A 9 15.29 6.90 52.59
CA LEU A 9 15.81 6.86 51.23
C LEU A 9 16.40 8.22 50.94
N ASP A 10 17.73 8.28 50.86
CA ASP A 10 18.45 9.48 50.46
C ASP A 10 18.07 9.72 48.99
N ASP A 11 17.60 10.93 48.66
CA ASP A 11 17.15 11.30 47.30
C ASP A 11 18.21 10.95 46.23
N ARG A 12 19.49 10.96 46.63
CA ARG A 12 20.62 10.55 45.82
C ARG A 12 20.55 9.11 45.31
N TRP A 13 20.07 8.16 46.12
CA TRP A 13 19.92 6.76 45.69
C TRP A 13 18.77 6.60 44.71
N VAL A 14 17.70 7.37 44.88
CA VAL A 14 16.57 7.40 43.94
C VAL A 14 17.02 7.93 42.59
N SER A 15 17.80 9.02 42.55
CA SER A 15 18.36 9.54 41.30
C SER A 15 19.27 8.53 40.60
N ILE A 16 20.20 7.91 41.32
CA ILE A 16 21.09 6.89 40.75
C ILE A 16 20.29 5.69 40.23
N ALA A 17 19.25 5.28 40.94
CA ALA A 17 18.35 4.21 40.52
C ALA A 17 17.61 4.54 39.23
N ILE A 18 17.09 5.76 39.11
CA ILE A 18 16.43 6.26 37.90
C ILE A 18 17.42 6.25 36.72
N ASP A 19 18.66 6.71 36.94
CA ASP A 19 19.68 6.76 35.90
C ASP A 19 20.11 5.37 35.41
N ASN A 20 19.96 4.34 36.24
CA ASN A 20 20.38 2.96 35.95
C ASN A 20 19.21 1.99 35.74
N LEU A 21 18.02 2.49 35.41
CA LEU A 21 16.79 1.70 35.25
C LEU A 21 16.93 0.52 34.28
N ASP A 22 17.75 0.65 33.23
CA ASP A 22 18.00 -0.42 32.26
C ASP A 22 18.67 -1.67 32.86
N SER A 23 19.35 -1.51 33.99
CA SER A 23 20.05 -2.62 34.67
C SER A 23 19.20 -3.31 35.74
N PHE A 24 17.94 -2.87 35.94
CA PHE A 24 17.06 -3.45 36.95
C PHE A 24 16.59 -4.84 36.52
N GLY A 25 16.91 -5.85 37.33
CA GLY A 25 16.45 -7.22 37.15
C GLY A 25 15.35 -7.58 38.14
N ASP A 26 15.65 -8.52 39.04
CA ASP A 26 14.78 -8.87 40.16
C ASP A 26 14.77 -7.73 41.19
N VAL A 27 13.58 -7.22 41.52
CA VAL A 27 13.39 -6.17 42.53
C VAL A 27 12.60 -6.68 43.75
N GLY A 28 12.39 -7.98 43.86
CA GLY A 28 11.56 -8.58 44.90
C GLY A 28 12.09 -8.37 46.33
N TYR A 29 13.36 -8.01 46.47
CA TYR A 29 14.02 -7.71 47.74
C TYR A 29 13.96 -6.23 48.14
N LEU A 30 13.48 -5.34 47.27
CA LEU A 30 13.42 -3.90 47.52
C LEU A 30 12.13 -3.50 48.24
N ASP A 31 12.19 -2.42 49.02
CA ASP A 31 11.02 -1.88 49.71
C ASP A 31 10.02 -1.28 48.71
N PHE A 32 8.73 -1.52 48.92
CA PHE A 32 7.65 -0.97 48.10
C PHE A 32 7.70 0.57 48.06
N LYS A 33 8.12 1.24 49.14
CA LYS A 33 8.26 2.70 49.15
C LYS A 33 9.35 3.21 48.19
N PHE A 34 10.44 2.45 48.04
CA PHE A 34 11.49 2.77 47.09
C PHE A 34 11.00 2.57 45.66
N LEU A 35 10.34 1.44 45.41
CA LEU A 35 9.79 1.11 44.11
C LEU A 35 8.71 2.11 43.67
N ASP A 36 7.90 2.63 44.60
CA ASP A 36 6.89 3.65 44.31
C ASP A 36 7.50 4.99 43.86
N GLN A 37 8.77 5.26 44.20
CA GLN A 37 9.50 6.45 43.74
C GLN A 37 10.23 6.21 42.42
N VAL A 38 10.79 5.03 42.20
CA VAL A 38 11.64 4.73 41.04
C VAL A 38 10.81 4.25 39.83
N LEU A 39 9.86 3.34 40.03
CA LEU A 39 9.08 2.73 38.94
C LEU A 39 8.24 3.73 38.13
N PRO A 40 7.72 4.85 38.65
CA PRO A 40 7.02 5.82 37.80
C PRO A 40 7.87 6.43 36.68
N HIS A 41 9.20 6.39 36.80
CA HIS A 41 10.14 6.89 35.80
C HIS A 41 10.53 5.83 34.76
N CYS A 42 10.11 4.58 34.93
CA CYS A 42 10.44 3.53 33.99
C CYS A 42 9.66 3.65 32.66
N SER A 43 10.30 3.22 31.58
CA SER A 43 9.64 2.91 30.33
C SER A 43 8.81 1.64 30.47
N LYS A 44 7.83 1.48 29.59
CA LYS A 44 6.98 0.28 29.54
C LYS A 44 7.82 -0.99 29.41
N ASP A 45 8.81 -0.99 28.52
CA ASP A 45 9.60 -2.18 28.23
C ASP A 45 10.50 -2.57 29.43
N GLN A 46 11.00 -1.56 30.15
CA GLN A 46 11.70 -1.75 31.42
C GLN A 46 10.77 -2.35 32.48
N LEU A 47 9.53 -1.84 32.60
CA LEU A 47 8.54 -2.40 33.53
C LEU A 47 8.24 -3.87 33.24
N ILE A 48 8.06 -4.23 31.96
CA ILE A 48 7.86 -5.61 31.52
C ILE A 48 9.06 -6.48 31.89
N HIS A 49 10.29 -5.96 31.72
CA HIS A 49 11.50 -6.68 32.07
C HIS A 49 11.57 -6.94 33.58
N ILE A 50 11.33 -5.92 34.41
CA ILE A 50 11.35 -6.02 35.87
C ILE A 50 10.29 -7.02 36.37
N GLU A 51 9.06 -6.95 35.85
CA GLU A 51 7.98 -7.89 36.22
C GLU A 51 8.30 -9.34 35.83
N LYS A 52 9.00 -9.56 34.71
CA LYS A 52 9.42 -10.91 34.29
C LYS A 52 10.61 -11.44 35.09
N SER A 53 11.52 -10.55 35.48
CA SER A 53 12.74 -10.89 36.23
C SER A 53 12.45 -11.14 37.71
N THR A 54 11.47 -10.43 38.28
CA THR A 54 11.06 -10.58 39.68
C THR A 54 10.23 -11.84 39.88
N LYS A 55 10.73 -12.79 40.68
CA LYS A 55 10.04 -14.04 40.97
C LYS A 55 9.69 -14.13 42.46
N GLY A 56 8.40 -14.24 42.77
CA GLY A 56 7.92 -14.53 44.13
C GLY A 56 7.40 -13.33 44.93
N THR A 57 7.59 -12.09 44.45
CA THR A 57 7.00 -10.89 45.05
C THR A 57 5.91 -10.32 44.15
N ASP A 58 4.72 -10.07 44.70
CA ASP A 58 3.64 -9.44 43.94
C ASP A 58 3.84 -7.93 43.85
N LEU A 59 4.23 -7.45 42.67
CA LEU A 59 4.42 -6.03 42.36
C LEU A 59 3.11 -5.33 41.93
N THR A 60 2.01 -6.09 41.77
CA THR A 60 0.71 -5.58 41.31
C THR A 60 0.26 -4.28 41.99
N PRO A 61 0.41 -4.08 43.32
CA PRO A 61 -0.07 -2.85 43.99
C PRO A 61 0.54 -1.54 43.46
N ILE A 62 1.79 -1.60 42.99
CA ILE A 62 2.49 -0.45 42.40
C ILE A 62 2.30 -0.45 40.88
N THR A 63 2.52 -1.61 40.24
CA THR A 63 2.59 -1.68 38.78
C THR A 63 1.23 -1.51 38.12
N ASP A 64 0.13 -1.93 38.75
CA ASP A 64 -1.21 -1.82 38.16
C ASP A 64 -1.61 -0.36 37.89
N LYS A 65 -1.22 0.57 38.78
CA LYS A 65 -1.40 2.01 38.57
C LYS A 65 -0.57 2.54 37.40
N LEU A 66 0.64 2.02 37.21
CA LEU A 66 1.53 2.40 36.10
C LEU A 66 1.00 1.86 34.77
N TRP A 67 0.54 0.61 34.76
CA TRP A 67 -0.10 -0.01 33.60
C TRP A 67 -1.34 0.74 33.13
N LYS A 68 -2.17 1.23 34.07
CA LYS A 68 -3.29 2.11 33.72
C LYS A 68 -2.83 3.39 33.01
N LYS A 69 -1.78 4.05 33.50
CA LYS A 69 -1.21 5.27 32.87
C LYS A 69 -0.63 4.97 31.49
N PHE A 70 0.04 3.84 31.31
CA PHE A 70 0.55 3.43 30.00
C PHE A 70 -0.57 3.10 29.03
N PHE A 71 -1.64 2.46 29.49
CA PHE A 71 -2.80 2.18 28.66
C PHE A 71 -3.46 3.48 28.17
N GLU A 72 -3.65 4.45 29.06
CA GLU A 72 -4.20 5.76 28.71
C GLU A 72 -3.30 6.53 27.74
N ARG A 73 -1.97 6.48 27.94
CA ARG A 73 -1.01 7.13 27.05
C ARG A 73 -1.03 6.54 25.64
N ASP A 74 -1.06 5.21 25.52
CA ASP A 74 -0.87 4.54 24.24
C ASP A 74 -2.20 4.39 23.46
N PHE A 75 -3.33 4.22 24.16
CA PHE A 75 -4.64 4.01 23.54
C PHE A 75 -5.63 5.19 23.71
N GLY A 76 -5.28 6.18 24.52
CA GLY A 76 -6.11 7.34 24.83
C GLY A 76 -7.10 7.12 25.98
N SER A 77 -7.56 8.23 26.56
CA SER A 77 -8.49 8.24 27.70
C SER A 77 -9.82 7.57 27.41
N LYS A 78 -10.41 7.82 26.23
CA LYS A 78 -11.70 7.22 25.83
C LYS A 78 -11.67 5.70 25.91
N ALA A 79 -10.61 5.08 25.41
CA ALA A 79 -10.50 3.63 25.41
C ALA A 79 -10.24 3.06 26.81
N THR A 80 -9.59 3.83 27.68
CA THR A 80 -9.44 3.50 29.11
C THR A 80 -10.80 3.51 29.81
N ASP A 81 -11.61 4.55 29.55
CA ASP A 81 -12.94 4.70 30.14
C ASP A 81 -13.87 3.57 29.70
N GLU A 82 -13.88 3.21 28.42
CA GLU A 82 -14.61 2.05 27.89
C GLU A 82 -14.26 0.77 28.64
N VAL A 83 -12.98 0.48 28.86
CA VAL A 83 -12.53 -0.70 29.60
C VAL A 83 -12.98 -0.65 31.06
N ILE A 84 -12.92 0.52 31.71
CA ILE A 84 -13.40 0.69 33.09
C ILE A 84 -14.91 0.47 33.17
N GLU A 85 -15.68 0.97 32.21
CA GLU A 85 -17.12 0.74 32.14
C GLU A 85 -17.45 -0.73 31.91
N GLU A 86 -16.76 -1.39 30.98
CA GLU A 86 -16.93 -2.83 30.73
C GLU A 86 -16.64 -3.67 31.99
N MET A 87 -15.59 -3.33 32.73
CA MET A 87 -15.27 -3.98 33.99
C MET A 87 -16.38 -3.80 35.03
N LYS A 88 -16.92 -2.58 35.16
CA LYS A 88 -18.02 -2.27 36.08
C LYS A 88 -19.28 -3.06 35.71
N ILE A 89 -19.62 -3.12 34.44
CA ILE A 89 -20.79 -3.85 33.94
C ILE A 89 -20.63 -5.36 34.19
N ARG A 90 -19.46 -5.92 33.88
CA ARG A 90 -19.18 -7.35 34.04
C ARG A 90 -18.89 -7.75 35.49
N LYS A 91 -18.69 -6.78 36.39
CA LYS A 91 -18.23 -6.97 37.78
C LYS A 91 -16.94 -7.80 37.86
N VAL A 92 -16.05 -7.63 36.89
CA VAL A 92 -14.74 -8.29 36.86
C VAL A 92 -13.66 -7.24 37.03
N SER A 93 -12.77 -7.46 37.99
CA SER A 93 -11.50 -6.74 38.11
C SER A 93 -10.40 -7.55 37.45
N SER A 94 -9.87 -7.06 36.34
CA SER A 94 -8.70 -7.65 35.69
C SER A 94 -7.48 -6.75 35.89
N LYS A 95 -6.29 -7.33 35.85
CA LYS A 95 -5.04 -6.56 35.95
C LYS A 95 -4.86 -5.70 34.69
N TRP A 96 -4.44 -4.45 34.87
CA TRP A 96 -4.20 -3.54 33.74
C TRP A 96 -3.09 -4.04 32.81
N SER A 97 -2.11 -4.77 33.35
CA SER A 97 -1.04 -5.42 32.57
C SER A 97 -1.58 -6.42 31.55
N GLU A 98 -2.54 -7.26 31.95
CA GLU A 98 -3.15 -8.29 31.09
C GLU A 98 -3.98 -7.65 29.97
N LEU A 99 -4.77 -6.62 30.31
CA LEU A 99 -5.57 -5.87 29.33
C LEU A 99 -4.68 -5.18 28.30
N TYR A 100 -3.59 -4.57 28.77
CA TYR A 100 -2.63 -3.92 27.92
C TYR A 100 -2.03 -4.92 26.93
N GLN A 101 -1.58 -6.09 27.42
CA GLN A 101 -1.03 -7.13 26.57
C GLN A 101 -2.05 -7.67 25.57
N ALA A 102 -3.29 -7.94 26.01
CA ALA A 102 -4.35 -8.43 25.14
C ALA A 102 -4.68 -7.44 24.02
N LYS A 103 -4.78 -6.14 24.36
CA LYS A 103 -5.07 -5.09 23.38
C LYS A 103 -3.89 -4.85 22.43
N SER A 104 -2.66 -4.86 22.94
CA SER A 104 -1.45 -4.70 22.12
C SER A 104 -1.34 -5.82 21.08
N LYS A 105 -1.61 -7.07 21.47
CA LYS A 105 -1.63 -8.20 20.52
C LYS A 105 -2.66 -8.01 19.41
N ARG A 106 -3.87 -7.54 19.73
CA ARG A 106 -4.90 -7.26 18.73
C ARG A 106 -4.48 -6.19 17.73
N VAL A 107 -3.79 -5.14 18.20
CA VAL A 107 -3.26 -4.08 17.33
C VAL A 107 -2.16 -4.63 16.42
N GLU A 108 -1.21 -5.38 16.98
CA GLU A 108 -0.12 -6.00 16.22
C GLU A 108 -0.64 -6.97 15.13
N GLU A 109 -1.66 -7.77 15.45
CA GLU A 109 -2.32 -8.66 14.49
C GLU A 109 -3.00 -7.88 13.35
N ALA A 110 -3.71 -6.80 13.68
CA ALA A 110 -4.35 -5.94 12.69
C ALA A 110 -3.33 -5.23 11.79
N GLU A 111 -2.22 -4.74 12.35
CA GLU A 111 -1.12 -4.14 11.60
C GLU A 111 -0.47 -5.15 10.65
N LYS A 112 -0.26 -6.39 11.12
CA LYS A 112 0.27 -7.48 10.30
C LYS A 112 -0.67 -7.83 9.15
N GLU A 113 -1.97 -7.93 9.40
CA GLU A 113 -2.96 -8.21 8.35
C GLU A 113 -2.94 -7.12 7.26
N VAL A 114 -2.93 -5.84 7.67
CA VAL A 114 -2.86 -4.71 6.75
C VAL A 114 -1.55 -4.74 5.95
N SER A 115 -0.43 -5.02 6.61
CA SER A 115 0.88 -5.13 5.98
C SER A 115 0.93 -6.26 4.95
N GLU A 116 0.38 -7.43 5.27
CA GLU A 116 0.28 -8.57 4.35
C GLU A 116 -0.63 -8.25 3.16
N ARG A 117 -1.77 -7.58 3.40
CA ARG A 117 -2.66 -7.13 2.34
C ARG A 117 -1.95 -6.17 1.39
N LEU A 118 -1.20 -5.23 1.92
CA LEU A 118 -0.44 -4.26 1.14
C LEU A 118 0.64 -4.96 0.29
N LYS A 119 1.39 -5.89 0.89
CA LYS A 119 2.39 -6.71 0.19
C LYS A 119 1.79 -7.44 -1.00
N LYS A 120 0.64 -8.11 -0.82
CA LYS A 120 -0.07 -8.81 -1.91
C LYS A 120 -0.48 -7.88 -3.05
N LEU A 121 -0.89 -6.65 -2.75
CA LEU A 121 -1.24 -5.65 -3.78
C LEU A 121 -0.02 -5.25 -4.61
N TYR A 122 1.12 -5.02 -3.96
CA TYR A 122 2.37 -4.72 -4.66
C TYR A 122 2.87 -5.88 -5.52
N GLU A 123 2.83 -7.11 -5.02
CA GLU A 123 3.19 -8.31 -5.78
C GLU A 123 2.31 -8.49 -7.01
N LYS A 124 0.99 -8.29 -6.87
CA LYS A 124 0.03 -8.34 -7.98
C LYS A 124 0.33 -7.29 -9.04
N GLU A 125 0.63 -6.07 -8.61
CA GLU A 125 0.94 -4.96 -9.52
C GLU A 125 2.30 -5.19 -10.23
N ALA A 126 3.31 -5.69 -9.50
CA ALA A 126 4.58 -6.07 -10.07
C ALA A 126 4.43 -7.18 -11.13
N ALA A 127 3.65 -8.23 -10.84
CA ALA A 127 3.33 -9.28 -11.79
C ALA A 127 2.61 -8.76 -13.04
N ARG A 128 1.67 -7.80 -12.87
CA ARG A 128 0.98 -7.12 -13.99
C ARG A 128 1.94 -6.32 -14.87
N LYS A 129 2.95 -5.67 -14.28
CA LYS A 129 3.98 -4.95 -15.03
C LYS A 129 4.93 -5.91 -15.75
N GLN A 130 5.36 -6.96 -15.07
CA GLN A 130 6.24 -8.00 -15.61
C GLN A 130 5.60 -8.76 -16.78
N SER A 131 4.29 -9.02 -16.76
CA SER A 131 3.59 -9.68 -17.87
C SER A 131 3.47 -8.79 -19.11
N ARG A 132 3.53 -7.47 -18.96
CA ARG A 132 3.53 -6.49 -20.06
C ARG A 132 4.93 -6.11 -20.54
N GLN A 133 5.96 -6.53 -19.82
CA GLN A 133 7.34 -6.21 -20.17
C GLN A 133 7.77 -7.01 -21.40
N VAL A 134 8.23 -6.29 -22.43
CA VAL A 134 8.83 -6.91 -23.62
C VAL A 134 10.11 -7.62 -23.20
N ARG A 135 10.15 -8.94 -23.36
CA ARG A 135 11.35 -9.75 -23.13
C ARG A 135 12.14 -9.83 -24.43
N VAL A 136 13.39 -9.41 -24.41
CA VAL A 136 14.33 -9.67 -25.51
C VAL A 136 14.70 -11.14 -25.42
N LEU A 137 14.44 -11.90 -26.49
CA LEU A 137 14.80 -13.31 -26.59
C LEU A 137 16.22 -13.40 -27.16
N ASP A 138 17.17 -13.94 -26.38
CA ASP A 138 18.55 -14.16 -26.84
C ASP A 138 18.65 -15.25 -27.92
N LYS A 139 17.66 -16.13 -27.97
CA LYS A 139 17.51 -17.14 -29.02
C LYS A 139 16.49 -16.66 -30.02
N ALA A 140 16.87 -16.62 -31.30
CA ALA A 140 15.91 -16.46 -32.38
C ALA A 140 14.77 -17.48 -32.18
N PRO A 141 13.49 -17.07 -32.23
CA PRO A 141 12.38 -18.01 -32.09
C PRO A 141 12.58 -19.13 -33.12
N PRO A 142 12.28 -20.40 -32.76
CA PRO A 142 12.49 -21.52 -33.67
C PRO A 142 11.81 -21.18 -34.99
N SER A 143 12.60 -21.06 -36.06
CA SER A 143 12.05 -20.84 -37.38
C SER A 143 11.23 -22.09 -37.69
N SER A 144 9.91 -22.01 -37.59
CA SER A 144 9.07 -23.08 -38.10
C SER A 144 9.27 -23.08 -39.61
N SER A 145 10.16 -23.95 -40.07
CA SER A 145 10.32 -24.29 -41.48
C SER A 145 9.07 -25.09 -41.89
N GLY A 146 7.96 -24.38 -42.01
CA GLY A 146 6.64 -24.92 -42.33
C GLY A 146 6.01 -24.19 -43.50
N ASN A 147 6.80 -23.74 -44.48
CA ASN A 147 6.29 -23.12 -45.71
C ASN A 147 6.34 -24.10 -46.89
N LYS A 148 5.52 -25.16 -46.81
CA LYS A 148 4.84 -25.66 -48.01
C LYS A 148 3.57 -24.82 -48.18
N ARG A 149 3.66 -23.77 -49.01
CA ARG A 149 2.66 -23.30 -49.99
C ARG A 149 2.90 -21.82 -50.31
N ILE A 150 3.58 -21.59 -51.43
CA ILE A 150 3.41 -20.39 -52.24
C ILE A 150 1.94 -20.38 -52.67
N GLY A 151 1.17 -19.46 -52.11
CA GLY A 151 -0.22 -19.19 -52.44
C GLY A 151 -0.58 -17.82 -51.88
N PRO A 152 -1.36 -17.00 -52.59
CA PRO A 152 -1.51 -15.58 -52.27
C PRO A 152 -2.08 -15.44 -50.86
N ASN A 153 -1.36 -14.70 -50.01
CA ASN A 153 -1.68 -14.44 -48.62
C ASN A 153 -3.17 -14.08 -48.44
N LYS A 154 -3.99 -15.06 -48.03
CA LYS A 154 -5.28 -14.77 -47.39
C LYS A 154 -4.92 -14.15 -46.05
N GLY A 155 -5.03 -12.83 -45.96
CA GLY A 155 -4.87 -12.10 -44.69
C GLY A 155 -5.71 -12.75 -43.59
N SER A 156 -5.36 -12.49 -42.32
CA SER A 156 -6.16 -13.01 -41.20
C SER A 156 -7.63 -12.62 -41.37
N LYS A 157 -8.57 -13.45 -40.90
CA LYS A 157 -10.02 -13.22 -41.02
C LYS A 157 -10.42 -11.82 -40.52
N LEU A 158 -9.74 -11.33 -39.48
CA LEU A 158 -9.88 -9.98 -38.95
C LEU A 158 -9.38 -8.92 -39.93
N MET A 159 -8.16 -9.05 -40.45
CA MET A 159 -7.61 -8.09 -41.42
C MET A 159 -8.40 -8.04 -42.72
N ASN A 160 -8.95 -9.17 -43.18
CA ASN A 160 -9.80 -9.20 -44.36
C ASN A 160 -11.14 -8.50 -44.12
N LYS A 161 -11.71 -8.63 -42.91
CA LYS A 161 -12.92 -7.90 -42.52
C LYS A 161 -12.66 -6.39 -42.48
N VAL A 162 -11.60 -5.96 -41.81
CA VAL A 162 -11.21 -4.54 -41.72
C VAL A 162 -10.92 -3.96 -43.11
N ARG A 163 -10.19 -4.69 -43.97
CA ARG A 163 -9.94 -4.26 -45.35
C ARG A 163 -11.24 -4.10 -46.16
N LYS A 164 -12.19 -5.04 -46.00
CA LYS A 164 -13.48 -5.00 -46.70
C LYS A 164 -14.36 -3.85 -46.20
N GLU A 165 -14.37 -3.59 -44.90
CA GLU A 165 -15.10 -2.46 -44.30
C GLU A 165 -14.49 -1.11 -44.72
N TYR A 166 -13.16 -1.01 -44.75
CA TYR A 166 -12.47 0.18 -45.24
C TYR A 166 -12.79 0.46 -46.71
N LEU A 167 -12.70 -0.55 -47.58
CA LEU A 167 -13.04 -0.41 -49.00
C LEU A 167 -14.51 0.01 -49.23
N ASN A 168 -15.43 -0.43 -48.37
CA ASN A 168 -16.84 -0.06 -48.44
C ASN A 168 -17.19 1.25 -47.70
N SER A 169 -16.22 1.91 -47.07
CA SER A 169 -16.46 3.14 -46.31
C SER A 169 -16.88 4.31 -47.21
N LEU A 170 -17.65 5.24 -46.65
CA LEU A 170 -18.10 6.44 -47.34
C LEU A 170 -16.92 7.30 -47.82
N GLU A 171 -15.83 7.33 -47.05
CA GLU A 171 -14.61 8.08 -47.38
C GLU A 171 -13.95 7.57 -48.66
N VAL A 172 -13.78 6.26 -48.80
CA VAL A 172 -13.19 5.64 -50.00
C VAL A 172 -14.07 5.86 -51.22
N ARG A 173 -15.40 5.70 -51.07
CA ARG A 173 -16.36 6.00 -52.15
C ARG A 173 -16.33 7.47 -52.57
N ASN A 174 -16.19 8.39 -51.63
CA ASN A 174 -16.06 9.83 -51.92
C ASN A 174 -14.75 10.14 -52.65
N LEU A 175 -13.63 9.50 -52.26
CA LEU A 175 -12.36 9.65 -52.95
C LEU A 175 -12.41 9.14 -54.39
N GLU A 176 -13.05 7.98 -54.62
CA GLU A 176 -13.27 7.45 -55.97
C GLU A 176 -14.15 8.37 -56.82
N ALA A 177 -15.25 8.87 -56.25
CA ALA A 177 -16.13 9.83 -56.93
C ALA A 177 -15.39 11.13 -57.29
N MET A 178 -14.53 11.64 -56.41
CA MET A 178 -13.70 12.82 -56.66
C MET A 178 -12.63 12.56 -57.73
N LYS A 179 -12.01 11.36 -57.73
CA LYS A 179 -11.08 10.95 -58.79
C LYS A 179 -11.79 10.88 -60.15
N MET A 180 -12.99 10.30 -60.21
CA MET A 180 -13.80 10.22 -61.44
C MET A 180 -14.25 11.59 -61.94
N LYS A 181 -14.63 12.50 -61.03
CA LYS A 181 -14.93 13.90 -61.40
C LYS A 181 -13.71 14.63 -61.95
N ARG A 182 -12.53 14.42 -61.35
CA ARG A 182 -11.26 15.01 -61.82
C ARG A 182 -10.86 14.46 -63.18
N THR A 183 -10.97 13.14 -63.41
CA THR A 183 -10.67 12.56 -64.72
C THR A 183 -11.66 13.04 -65.77
N ALA A 184 -12.96 13.06 -65.48
CA ALA A 184 -13.99 13.59 -66.39
C ALA A 184 -13.75 15.07 -66.75
N ALA A 185 -13.37 15.92 -65.78
CA ALA A 185 -13.03 17.32 -66.02
C ALA A 185 -11.74 17.49 -66.86
N LYS A 186 -10.79 16.56 -66.73
CA LYS A 186 -9.56 16.54 -67.53
C LYS A 186 -9.83 16.15 -68.99
N TYR A 187 -10.75 15.22 -69.22
CA TYR A 187 -11.19 14.87 -70.58
C TYR A 187 -12.09 15.93 -71.22
N SER A 188 -12.93 16.64 -70.45
CA SER A 188 -13.80 17.71 -70.98
C SER A 188 -13.06 19.04 -71.28
N SER A 189 -11.90 19.27 -70.66
CA SER A 189 -11.05 20.43 -70.97
C SER A 189 -10.22 20.22 -72.25
N MET A 190 -9.98 18.97 -72.67
CA MET A 190 -9.32 18.64 -73.93
C MET A 190 -10.23 18.76 -75.17
N SER A 191 -11.56 18.80 -75.01
CA SER A 191 -12.51 18.80 -76.14
C SER A 191 -13.01 20.19 -76.57
N LYS A 192 -12.57 21.28 -75.91
CA LYS A 192 -12.92 22.66 -76.31
C LYS A 192 -11.91 23.22 -77.30
N LYS A 193 -12.16 23.06 -78.61
CA LYS A 193 -11.47 23.83 -79.66
C LYS A 193 -11.86 25.32 -79.55
N PRO A 194 -10.93 26.28 -79.74
CA PRO A 194 -11.26 27.70 -79.73
C PRO A 194 -12.19 28.06 -80.91
N ARG A 195 -13.24 28.84 -80.62
CA ARG A 195 -14.19 29.38 -81.60
C ARG A 195 -13.51 30.53 -82.35
N THR A 196 -13.18 30.33 -83.62
CA THR A 196 -12.67 31.39 -84.51
C THR A 196 -13.73 32.45 -84.76
N THR A 197 -13.40 33.70 -84.44
CA THR A 197 -14.19 34.91 -84.73
C THR A 197 -14.20 35.18 -86.24
N ILE A 198 -15.39 35.41 -86.79
CA ILE A 198 -15.63 35.67 -88.22
C ILE A 198 -15.07 37.05 -88.59
N GLN A 199 -14.25 37.11 -89.66
CA GLN A 199 -13.81 38.36 -90.28
C GLN A 199 -14.98 39.00 -91.06
N ALA A 200 -15.22 40.29 -90.85
CA ALA A 200 -16.08 41.11 -91.69
C ALA A 200 -15.37 41.44 -93.01
N MET A 201 -15.99 41.11 -94.14
CA MET A 201 -15.54 41.55 -95.46
C MET A 201 -16.19 42.91 -95.77
N ASN A 202 -15.35 43.92 -96.02
CA ASN A 202 -15.77 45.18 -96.61
C ASN A 202 -15.96 45.02 -98.12
N VAL A 203 -17.09 45.54 -98.59
CA VAL A 203 -17.52 45.64 -99.99
C VAL A 203 -16.91 46.91 -100.60
N PHE A 204 -16.37 46.80 -101.81
CA PHE A 204 -16.21 47.92 -102.75
C PHE A 204 -17.43 47.99 -103.65
#